data_AF-A0AA96QNE0-F1
#
_entry.id   AF-A0AA96QNE0-F1
#
_cell.length_a   1.000
_cell.length_b   1.000
_cell.length_c   1.000
_cell.angle_alpha   90.00
_cell.angle_beta   90.00
_cell.angle_gamma   90.00
#
_symmetry.space_group_name_H-M   'P 1'
#
loop_
_entity.id
_entity.type
_entity.pdbx_description
1 polymer ?
#
loop_
_entity_poly.entity_id
_entity_poly.type
_entity_poly.pdbx_seq_one_letter_code
_entity_poly.pdbx_strand_id
1 'polypeptide(L)'
;MTQQERIDQDVLRRRGQVAVLSGLAAGDDVDDQIAAAAPSHVPGWLAPDLAILELAVTALDLACPAGAGPLEYEGLCERYLPEVTFRGRVELRNSQYALYAAGCMRGCICGGLQPDILSDAGWWGTPLWQYAVCAVVIYSRAAAERLSVTAEEIARRIAARHNLELTASRPA
;
A
#
# COMPACT_ATOMS: atom_id res chain seq x y z
N MET A 1 -16.57 13.02 -16.74
CA MET A 1 -16.17 13.24 -15.35
C MET A 1 -16.25 14.72 -15.04
N THR A 2 -17.08 15.08 -14.08
CA THR A 2 -17.33 16.45 -13.66
C THR A 2 -16.23 16.95 -12.72
N GLN A 3 -16.12 18.27 -12.55
CA GLN A 3 -15.16 18.87 -11.61
C GLN A 3 -15.42 18.42 -10.16
N GLN A 4 -16.68 18.21 -9.80
CA GLN A 4 -17.07 17.74 -8.47
C GLN A 4 -16.61 16.30 -8.22
N GLU A 5 -16.84 15.39 -9.18
CA GLU A 5 -16.37 14.00 -9.08
C GLU A 5 -14.84 13.89 -8.91
N ARG A 6 -14.09 14.78 -9.54
CA ARG A 6 -12.62 14.87 -9.37
C ARG A 6 -12.22 15.26 -7.96
N ILE A 7 -12.88 16.28 -7.40
CA ILE A 7 -12.63 16.75 -6.03
C ILE A 7 -12.96 15.65 -5.03
N ASP A 8 -14.09 14.96 -5.22
CA ASP A 8 -14.52 13.88 -4.33
C ASP A 8 -13.53 12.69 -4.38
N GLN A 9 -13.01 12.35 -5.56
CA GLN A 9 -11.96 11.34 -5.69
C GLN A 9 -10.65 11.71 -4.98
N ASP A 10 -10.20 12.96 -5.10
CA ASP A 10 -8.97 13.43 -4.44
C ASP A 10 -9.10 13.39 -2.91
N VAL A 11 -10.29 13.72 -2.38
CA VAL A 11 -10.59 13.63 -0.95
C VAL A 11 -10.56 12.18 -0.47
N LEU A 12 -11.22 11.27 -1.20
CA LEU A 12 -11.23 9.84 -0.88
C LEU A 12 -9.84 9.22 -0.94
N ARG A 13 -9.05 9.57 -1.96
CA ARG A 13 -7.65 9.17 -2.10
C ARG A 13 -6.82 9.55 -0.88
N ARG A 14 -6.85 10.83 -0.50
CA ARG A 14 -6.09 11.32 0.67
C ARG A 14 -6.54 10.65 1.96
N ARG A 15 -7.86 10.48 2.14
CA ARG A 15 -8.41 9.80 3.32
C ARG A 15 -7.93 8.36 3.44
N GLY A 16 -7.93 7.61 2.34
CA GLY A 16 -7.43 6.23 2.31
C GLY A 16 -5.94 6.15 2.65
N GLN A 17 -5.13 7.03 2.07
CA GLN A 17 -3.68 7.06 2.34
C GLN A 17 -3.38 7.41 3.81
N VAL A 18 -4.07 8.40 4.36
CA VAL A 18 -3.90 8.80 5.77
C VAL A 18 -4.33 7.67 6.71
N ALA A 19 -5.45 6.98 6.43
CA ALA A 19 -5.91 5.86 7.26
C ALA A 19 -4.86 4.74 7.35
N VAL A 20 -4.32 4.30 6.20
CA VAL A 20 -3.31 3.23 6.14
C VAL A 20 -2.02 3.64 6.85
N LEU A 21 -1.51 4.85 6.60
CA LEU A 21 -0.28 5.33 7.22
C LEU A 21 -0.43 5.59 8.71
N SER A 22 -1.62 6.00 9.17
CA SER A 22 -1.90 6.22 10.59
C SER A 22 -1.93 4.89 11.34
N GLY A 23 -2.57 3.86 10.77
CA GLY A 23 -2.55 2.52 11.37
C GLY A 23 -1.16 1.89 11.35
N LEU A 24 -0.38 2.10 10.28
CA LEU A 24 1.02 1.66 10.23
C LEU A 24 1.88 2.36 11.30
N ALA A 25 1.61 3.64 11.57
CA ALA A 25 2.30 4.40 12.62
C ALA A 25 1.87 4.00 14.04
N ALA A 26 0.60 3.62 14.22
CA ALA A 26 0.08 3.10 15.48
C ALA A 26 0.54 1.66 15.77
N GLY A 27 0.99 0.93 14.75
CA GLY A 27 1.32 -0.49 14.85
C GLY A 27 0.09 -1.40 14.79
N ASP A 28 -1.00 -0.91 14.19
CA ASP A 28 -2.24 -1.67 14.00
C ASP A 28 -2.01 -2.86 13.07
N ASP A 29 -2.82 -3.91 13.25
CA ASP A 29 -2.87 -5.05 12.34
C ASP A 29 -3.33 -4.59 10.94
N VAL A 30 -2.92 -5.33 9.92
CA VAL A 30 -3.36 -5.18 8.52
C VAL A 30 -4.88 -5.23 8.42
N ASP A 31 -5.55 -6.12 9.17
CA ASP A 31 -7.02 -6.22 9.14
C ASP A 31 -7.68 -4.94 9.67
N ASP A 32 -7.12 -4.34 10.72
CA ASP A 32 -7.58 -3.07 11.29
C ASP A 32 -7.31 -1.90 10.32
N GLN A 33 -6.17 -1.91 9.63
CA GLN A 33 -5.83 -0.93 8.59
C GLN A 33 -6.77 -1.03 7.38
N ILE A 34 -7.13 -2.25 6.97
CA ILE A 34 -8.10 -2.51 5.92
C ILE A 34 -9.47 -1.96 6.36
N ALA A 35 -9.90 -2.23 7.59
CA ALA A 35 -11.16 -1.72 8.13
C ALA A 35 -11.19 -0.18 8.19
N ALA A 36 -10.09 0.45 8.59
CA ALA A 36 -9.95 1.91 8.66
C ALA A 36 -9.96 2.57 7.27
N ALA A 37 -9.40 1.91 6.25
CA ALA A 37 -9.37 2.40 4.88
C ALA A 37 -10.69 2.17 4.11
N ALA A 38 -11.50 1.18 4.52
CA ALA A 38 -12.74 0.78 3.85
C ALA A 38 -13.74 1.93 3.55
N PRO A 39 -13.95 2.93 4.43
CA PRO A 39 -14.87 4.04 4.15
C PRO A 39 -14.43 4.94 3.00
N SER A 40 -13.18 4.82 2.53
CA SER A 40 -12.65 5.57 1.39
C SER A 40 -12.89 4.86 0.05
N HIS A 41 -13.38 3.62 0.10
CA HIS A 41 -13.66 2.83 -1.10
C HIS A 41 -15.07 3.07 -1.62
N VAL A 42 -15.15 3.35 -2.91
CA VAL A 42 -16.40 3.43 -3.68
C VAL A 42 -16.30 2.39 -4.79
N PRO A 43 -17.24 1.42 -4.88
CA PRO A 43 -17.23 0.42 -5.94
C PRO A 43 -17.19 1.05 -7.33
N GLY A 44 -16.28 0.58 -8.18
CA GLY A 44 -16.08 1.10 -9.53
C GLY A 44 -15.18 2.34 -9.63
N TRP A 45 -14.70 2.89 -8.50
CA TRP A 45 -13.71 3.96 -8.48
C TRP A 45 -12.35 3.42 -8.04
N LEU A 46 -11.30 3.73 -8.79
CA LEU A 46 -9.91 3.30 -8.52
C LEU A 46 -9.12 4.25 -7.62
N ALA A 47 -9.74 5.33 -7.16
CA ALA A 47 -9.07 6.37 -6.39
C ALA A 47 -8.31 5.82 -5.15
N PRO A 48 -8.86 4.89 -4.33
CA PRO A 48 -8.12 4.35 -3.19
C PRO A 48 -7.09 3.29 -3.62
N ASP A 49 -7.39 2.46 -4.62
CA ASP A 49 -6.53 1.36 -5.07
C ASP A 49 -5.18 1.88 -5.57
N LEU A 50 -5.20 2.85 -6.49
CA LEU A 50 -3.97 3.47 -7.02
C LEU A 50 -3.24 4.27 -5.95
N ALA A 51 -3.98 5.01 -5.11
CA ALA A 51 -3.38 5.82 -4.07
C ALA A 51 -2.63 4.99 -3.01
N ILE A 52 -3.17 3.83 -2.62
CA ILE A 52 -2.53 2.92 -1.66
C ILE A 52 -1.35 2.23 -2.33
N LEU A 53 -1.47 1.86 -3.59
CA LEU A 53 -0.36 1.30 -4.36
C LEU A 53 0.83 2.27 -4.49
N GLU A 54 0.60 3.57 -4.66
CA GLU A 54 1.66 4.59 -4.65
C GLU A 54 2.40 4.67 -3.30
N LEU A 55 1.69 4.44 -2.18
CA LEU A 55 2.35 4.30 -0.88
C LEU A 55 3.25 3.08 -0.85
N ALA A 56 2.81 1.95 -1.41
CA ALA A 56 3.59 0.71 -1.49
C ALA A 56 4.85 0.91 -2.35
N VAL A 57 4.75 1.64 -3.46
CA VAL A 57 5.90 2.04 -4.29
C VAL A 57 6.91 2.85 -3.46
N THR A 58 6.42 3.82 -2.68
CA THR A 58 7.28 4.67 -1.86
C THR A 58 7.95 3.90 -0.73
N ALA A 59 7.23 2.95 -0.11
CA ALA A 59 7.78 2.04 0.87
C ALA A 59 8.86 1.13 0.25
N LEU A 60 8.63 0.62 -0.96
CA LEU A 60 9.60 -0.18 -1.69
C LEU A 60 10.85 0.64 -2.07
N ASP A 61 10.70 1.92 -2.42
CA ASP A 61 11.84 2.83 -2.62
C ASP A 61 12.69 3.02 -1.37
N LEU A 62 12.06 3.06 -0.19
CA LEU A 62 12.76 3.11 1.08
C LEU A 62 13.44 1.77 1.43
N ALA A 63 12.81 0.65 1.09
CA ALA A 63 13.37 -0.69 1.31
C ALA A 63 14.53 -1.02 0.36
N CYS A 64 14.51 -0.49 -0.85
CA CYS A 64 15.47 -0.78 -1.91
C CYS A 64 16.10 0.51 -2.47
N PRO A 65 16.88 1.27 -1.67
CA PRO A 65 17.61 2.43 -2.20
C PRO A 65 18.59 1.99 -3.31
N ALA A 66 19.02 2.94 -4.14
CA ALA A 66 19.94 2.65 -5.25
C ALA A 66 21.19 1.90 -4.76
N GLY A 67 21.42 0.68 -5.28
CA GLY A 67 22.53 -0.19 -4.89
C GLY A 67 22.19 -1.23 -3.81
N ALA A 68 21.00 -1.20 -3.20
CA ALA A 68 20.53 -2.29 -2.35
C ALA A 68 20.10 -3.50 -3.18
N GLY A 69 20.34 -4.71 -2.67
CA GLY A 69 19.87 -5.94 -3.29
C GLY A 69 18.32 -6.00 -3.37
N PRO A 70 17.76 -6.72 -4.36
CA PRO A 70 16.32 -6.87 -4.49
C PRO A 70 15.70 -7.51 -3.24
N LEU A 71 14.41 -7.30 -3.04
CA LEU A 71 13.64 -8.09 -2.08
C LEU A 71 13.19 -9.37 -2.79
N GLU A 72 13.58 -10.52 -2.25
CA GLU A 72 13.09 -11.82 -2.72
C GLU A 72 11.63 -11.98 -2.32
N TYR A 73 10.79 -12.40 -3.27
CA TYR A 73 9.37 -12.62 -3.01
C TYR A 73 9.14 -13.85 -2.11
N GLU A 74 10.00 -14.86 -2.19
CA GLU A 74 9.88 -16.09 -1.42
C GLU A 74 9.93 -15.82 0.09
N GLY A 75 8.92 -16.27 0.83
CA GLY A 75 8.82 -16.08 2.29
C GLY A 75 8.41 -14.69 2.76
N LEU A 76 8.16 -13.76 1.84
CA LEU A 76 7.96 -12.34 2.16
C LEU A 76 6.63 -12.08 2.90
N CYS A 77 5.55 -12.74 2.49
CA CYS A 77 4.27 -12.70 3.20
C CYS A 77 4.36 -13.36 4.58
N GLU A 78 5.01 -14.54 4.68
CA GLU A 78 5.14 -15.23 5.97
C GLU A 78 6.00 -14.45 6.97
N ARG A 79 7.02 -13.74 6.49
CA ARG A 79 7.96 -12.98 7.31
C ARG A 79 7.39 -11.64 7.79
N TYR A 80 6.69 -10.92 6.92
CA TYR A 80 6.23 -9.56 7.20
C TYR A 80 4.73 -9.44 7.39
N LEU A 81 3.97 -10.51 7.20
CA LEU A 81 2.52 -10.56 7.40
C LEU A 81 2.05 -11.88 8.06
N PRO A 82 2.71 -12.36 9.14
CA PRO A 82 2.32 -13.63 9.79
C PRO A 82 0.89 -13.64 10.34
N GLU A 83 0.32 -12.46 10.60
CA GLU A 83 -1.05 -12.30 11.09
C GLU A 83 -2.13 -12.56 10.02
N VAL A 84 -1.81 -12.39 8.73
CA VAL A 84 -2.77 -12.57 7.65
C VAL A 84 -2.73 -14.01 7.12
N THR A 85 -3.86 -14.71 7.24
CA THR A 85 -4.03 -16.04 6.63
C THR A 85 -4.76 -15.94 5.29
N PHE A 86 -4.01 -15.95 4.19
CA PHE A 86 -4.59 -16.01 2.85
C PHE A 86 -5.33 -17.33 2.63
N ARG A 87 -6.62 -17.26 2.32
CA ARG A 87 -7.48 -18.43 2.10
C ARG A 87 -7.36 -18.90 0.65
N GLY A 88 -6.49 -19.89 0.46
CA GLY A 88 -6.36 -20.61 -0.81
C GLY A 88 -5.55 -19.87 -1.87
N ARG A 89 -5.50 -20.47 -3.07
CA ARG A 89 -4.59 -20.04 -4.16
C ARG A 89 -4.95 -18.70 -4.82
N VAL A 90 -6.22 -18.29 -4.73
CA VAL A 90 -6.69 -17.05 -5.38
C VAL A 90 -6.23 -15.83 -4.59
N GLU A 91 -6.48 -15.80 -3.28
CA GLU A 91 -6.07 -14.66 -2.44
C GLU A 91 -4.55 -14.50 -2.40
N LEU A 92 -3.81 -15.61 -2.34
CA LEU A 92 -2.35 -15.59 -2.44
C LEU A 92 -1.89 -14.96 -3.76
N ARG A 93 -2.53 -15.31 -4.88
CA ARG A 93 -2.18 -14.78 -6.21
C ARG A 93 -2.56 -13.31 -6.38
N ASN A 94 -3.64 -12.86 -5.75
CA ASN A 94 -4.04 -11.45 -5.74
C ASN A 94 -3.05 -10.60 -4.93
N SER A 95 -2.62 -11.11 -3.76
CA SER A 95 -1.55 -10.49 -2.97
C SER A 95 -0.22 -10.41 -3.74
N GLN A 96 0.17 -11.50 -4.42
CA GLN A 96 1.31 -11.53 -5.34
C GLN A 96 1.22 -10.46 -6.42
N TYR A 97 0.05 -10.34 -7.05
CA TYR A 97 -0.17 -9.35 -8.09
C TYR A 97 -0.02 -7.92 -7.54
N ALA A 98 -0.54 -7.61 -6.34
CA ALA A 98 -0.40 -6.29 -5.75
C ALA A 98 1.08 -5.92 -5.48
N LEU A 99 1.86 -6.88 -4.98
CA LEU A 99 3.31 -6.72 -4.78
C LEU A 99 4.04 -6.50 -6.12
N TYR A 100 3.75 -7.32 -7.14
CA TYR A 100 4.34 -7.14 -8.46
C TYR A 100 3.90 -5.85 -9.14
N ALA A 101 2.65 -5.43 -8.98
CA ALA A 101 2.15 -4.17 -9.51
C ALA A 101 2.94 -3.00 -8.91
N ALA A 102 3.13 -2.96 -7.58
CA ALA A 102 3.94 -1.96 -6.91
C ALA A 102 5.42 -2.00 -7.37
N GLY A 103 6.01 -3.19 -7.51
CA GLY A 103 7.35 -3.36 -8.07
C GLY A 103 7.49 -2.84 -9.51
N CYS A 104 6.51 -3.13 -10.37
CA CYS A 104 6.45 -2.60 -11.73
C CYS A 104 6.30 -1.07 -11.71
N MET A 105 5.34 -0.52 -10.96
CA MET A 105 5.10 0.93 -10.88
C MET A 105 6.32 1.72 -10.38
N ARG A 106 7.09 1.14 -9.46
CA ARG A 106 8.39 1.69 -9.06
C ARG A 106 9.35 1.83 -10.25
N GLY A 107 9.41 0.81 -11.10
CA GLY A 107 10.16 0.86 -12.36
C GLY A 107 9.56 1.83 -13.39
N CYS A 108 8.24 2.04 -13.39
CA CYS A 108 7.54 2.89 -14.38
C CYS A 108 7.78 4.38 -14.21
N ILE A 109 8.00 4.88 -12.99
CA ILE A 109 8.42 6.28 -12.78
C ILE A 109 9.78 6.52 -13.47
N CYS A 110 10.58 5.47 -13.66
CA CYS A 110 11.87 5.51 -14.37
C CYS A 110 11.84 4.87 -15.78
N GLY A 111 10.72 4.25 -16.23
CA GLY A 111 10.69 3.30 -17.35
C GLY A 111 9.41 3.24 -18.21
N GLY A 112 8.36 4.00 -17.88
CA GLY A 112 7.31 4.39 -18.84
C GLY A 112 6.15 3.42 -19.17
N LEU A 113 6.07 2.21 -18.60
CA LEU A 113 4.99 1.24 -18.90
C LEU A 113 4.05 1.01 -17.70
N GLN A 114 2.89 1.67 -17.66
CA GLN A 114 1.93 1.47 -16.57
C GLN A 114 1.12 0.16 -16.78
N PRO A 115 1.07 -0.78 -15.82
CA PRO A 115 0.25 -1.99 -15.94
C PRO A 115 -1.25 -1.64 -16.00
N ASP A 116 -2.03 -2.40 -16.78
CA ASP A 116 -3.49 -2.26 -16.84
C ASP A 116 -4.14 -2.93 -15.62
N ILE A 117 -3.94 -2.28 -14.48
CA ILE A 117 -4.43 -2.71 -13.18
C ILE A 117 -5.97 -2.85 -13.18
N LEU A 118 -6.68 -2.05 -14.00
CA LEU A 118 -8.14 -2.06 -14.08
C LEU A 118 -8.66 -3.34 -14.76
N SER A 119 -8.10 -3.70 -15.91
CA SER A 119 -8.49 -4.93 -16.61
C SER A 119 -8.12 -6.17 -15.80
N ASP A 120 -6.96 -6.15 -15.14
CA ASP A 120 -6.43 -7.31 -14.43
C ASP A 120 -7.08 -7.55 -13.05
N ALA A 121 -7.54 -6.51 -12.36
CA ALA A 121 -8.22 -6.63 -11.07
C ALA A 121 -9.76 -6.60 -11.17
N GLY A 122 -10.32 -6.14 -12.28
CA GLY A 122 -11.75 -5.95 -12.48
C GLY A 122 -12.61 -7.23 -12.45
N TRP A 123 -11.98 -8.41 -12.54
CA TRP A 123 -12.64 -9.72 -12.46
C TRP A 123 -12.46 -10.41 -11.10
N TRP A 124 -11.81 -9.75 -10.14
CA TRP A 124 -11.61 -10.31 -8.80
C TRP A 124 -12.86 -10.15 -7.95
N GLY A 125 -13.17 -11.15 -7.13
CA GLY A 125 -14.27 -11.09 -6.16
C GLY A 125 -14.02 -10.15 -4.97
N THR A 126 -12.79 -9.65 -4.81
CA THR A 126 -12.34 -8.81 -3.70
C THR A 126 -11.64 -7.57 -4.28
N PRO A 127 -11.89 -6.36 -3.74
CA PRO A 127 -11.32 -5.14 -4.29
C PRO A 127 -9.80 -5.06 -4.05
N LEU A 128 -9.06 -4.56 -5.04
CA LEU A 128 -7.60 -4.57 -5.10
C LEU A 128 -6.94 -3.79 -3.94
N TRP A 129 -7.56 -2.70 -3.49
CA TRP A 129 -7.02 -1.86 -2.43
C TRP A 129 -6.71 -2.64 -1.15
N GLN A 130 -7.44 -3.72 -0.84
CA GLN A 130 -7.15 -4.55 0.34
C GLN A 130 -5.78 -5.21 0.23
N TYR A 131 -5.46 -5.77 -0.95
CA TYR A 131 -4.14 -6.35 -1.22
C TYR A 131 -3.05 -5.27 -1.37
N ALA A 132 -3.43 -4.06 -1.80
CA ALA A 132 -2.52 -2.93 -1.80
C ALA A 132 -2.12 -2.52 -0.38
N VAL A 133 -3.03 -2.57 0.61
CA VAL A 133 -2.70 -2.34 2.03
C VAL A 133 -1.68 -3.38 2.51
N CYS A 134 -1.88 -4.67 2.19
CA CYS A 134 -0.90 -5.71 2.51
C CYS A 134 0.48 -5.38 1.93
N ALA A 135 0.54 -4.93 0.66
CA ALA A 135 1.80 -4.53 0.03
C ALA A 135 2.48 -3.34 0.72
N VAL A 136 1.71 -2.33 1.17
CA VAL A 136 2.24 -1.20 1.96
C VAL A 136 2.90 -1.68 3.24
N VAL A 137 2.22 -2.53 4.01
CA VAL A 137 2.72 -3.03 5.29
C VAL A 137 3.99 -3.86 5.10
N ILE A 138 3.96 -4.78 4.14
CA ILE A 138 5.08 -5.64 3.80
C ILE A 138 6.32 -4.81 3.46
N TYR A 139 6.22 -3.86 2.52
CA TYR A 139 7.36 -3.06 2.12
C TYR A 139 7.82 -2.09 3.21
N SER A 140 6.90 -1.60 4.02
CA SER A 140 7.25 -0.72 5.14
C SER A 140 8.00 -1.45 6.23
N ARG A 141 7.58 -2.69 6.57
CA ARG A 141 8.30 -3.55 7.52
C ARG A 141 9.65 -3.99 6.96
N ALA A 142 9.74 -4.31 5.68
CA ALA A 142 11.01 -4.60 5.02
C ALA A 142 11.97 -3.39 5.02
N ALA A 143 11.45 -2.18 4.79
CA ALA A 143 12.22 -0.94 4.89
C ALA A 143 12.70 -0.68 6.32
N ALA A 144 11.83 -0.88 7.31
CA ALA A 144 12.15 -0.76 8.73
C ALA A 144 13.29 -1.71 9.13
N GLU A 145 13.22 -2.99 8.73
CA GLU A 145 14.28 -3.98 8.99
C GLU A 145 15.60 -3.57 8.33
N ARG A 146 15.59 -3.21 7.04
CA ARG A 146 16.81 -2.86 6.29
C ARG A 146 17.46 -1.56 6.77
N LEU A 147 16.67 -0.58 7.20
CA LEU A 147 17.16 0.71 7.68
C LEU A 147 17.36 0.72 9.21
N SER A 148 17.03 -0.37 9.91
CA SER A 148 17.07 -0.46 11.37
C SER A 148 16.30 0.67 12.07
N VAL A 149 15.11 1.01 11.56
CA VAL A 149 14.19 2.03 12.11
C VAL A 149 12.83 1.41 12.41
N THR A 150 11.94 2.14 13.11
CA THR A 150 10.58 1.68 13.39
C THR A 150 9.66 1.81 12.18
N ALA A 151 8.60 1.00 12.11
CA ALA A 151 7.56 1.12 11.08
C ALA A 151 6.86 2.49 11.13
N GLU A 152 6.71 3.08 12.32
CA GLU A 152 6.23 4.45 12.53
C GLU A 152 7.09 5.49 11.82
N GLU A 153 8.41 5.36 11.91
CA GLU A 153 9.34 6.26 11.22
C GLU A 153 9.26 6.11 9.70
N ILE A 154 9.06 4.89 9.19
CA ILE A 154 8.81 4.65 7.77
C ILE A 154 7.48 5.28 7.33
N ALA A 155 6.41 5.11 8.12
CA ALA A 155 5.10 5.70 7.84
C ALA A 155 5.18 7.23 7.73
N ARG A 156 5.91 7.89 8.66
CA ARG A 156 6.17 9.33 8.61
C ARG A 156 6.94 9.76 7.36
N ARG A 157 7.97 9.00 6.97
CA ARG A 157 8.76 9.29 5.75
C ARG A 157 7.91 9.15 4.49
N ILE A 158 7.03 8.16 4.44
CA ILE A 158 6.08 7.99 3.34
C ILE A 158 5.10 9.18 3.31
N ALA A 159 4.49 9.52 4.45
CA ALA A 159 3.58 10.65 4.55
C ALA A 159 4.22 11.98 4.11
N ALA A 160 5.46 12.24 4.53
CA ALA A 160 6.21 13.43 4.12
C ALA A 160 6.42 13.49 2.60
N ARG A 161 6.70 12.36 1.94
CA ARG A 161 6.85 12.30 0.47
C ARG A 161 5.54 12.53 -0.28
N HIS A 162 4.41 12.17 0.33
CA HIS A 162 3.06 12.36 -0.23
C HIS A 162 2.40 13.66 0.20
N ASN A 163 3.08 14.52 0.97
CA ASN A 163 2.54 15.74 1.58
C ASN A 163 1.25 15.49 2.39
N LEU A 164 1.24 14.38 3.14
CA LEU A 164 0.14 13.99 4.02
C LEU A 164 0.47 14.35 5.46
N GLU A 165 -0.48 14.97 6.16
CA GLU A 165 -0.39 15.21 7.59
C GLU A 165 -0.92 13.98 8.34
N LEU A 166 -0.02 13.25 9.01
CA LEU A 166 -0.42 12.23 9.97
C LEU A 166 -0.65 12.93 11.29
N THR A 167 -1.91 12.99 11.75
CA THR A 167 -2.20 13.38 13.13
C THR A 167 -1.51 12.35 14.03
N ALA A 168 -0.47 12.78 14.74
CA ALA A 168 0.28 11.92 15.64
C ALA A 168 -0.67 11.18 16.57
N SER A 169 -0.50 9.86 16.65
CA SER A 169 -1.24 9.01 17.58
C SER A 169 -1.08 9.53 19.01
N ARG A 170 -2.20 9.46 19.72
CA ARG A 170 -2.43 9.80 21.13
C ARG A 170 -1.29 9.28 22.04
N PRO A 171 -0.77 10.09 22.99
CA PRO A 171 0.14 9.56 24.00
C PRO A 171 -0.60 8.57 24.91
N ALA A 172 0.13 7.52 25.29
CA ALA A 172 -0.26 6.37 26.11
C ALA A 172 -1.24 6.66 27.26
#